data_AF-A0AAJ4EIU6-F1
#
_entry.id   AF-A0AAJ4EIU6-F1
#
_cell.length_a   1.000
_cell.length_b   1.000
_cell.length_c   1.000
_cell.angle_alpha   90.00
_cell.angle_beta   90.00
_cell.angle_gamma   90.00
#
_symmetry.space_group_name_H-M   'P 1'
#
loop_
_entity.id
_entity.type
_entity.pdbx_description
1 polymer ?
#
loop_
_entity_poly.entity_id
_entity_poly.type
_entity_poly.pdbx_seq_one_letter_code
_entity_poly.pdbx_strand_id
1 'polypeptide(L)'
;MDKFHLVKRFKGLFSYRNRNKIHRLKYKLAKIYFFTGNYEALLDFLICHLPYVIDSKKKFLLETIELIKNNKDGIENQALEYNIGCHVEGDVSHYIKAVKGRGAKIYCKETFNNMLIASMLRLNSRINEVKINKNKEKIEFNIFKLNQSQKQFLSL
;
A
#
# COMPACT_ATOMS: atom_id res chain seq x y z
N MET A 1 -10.38 -5.78 8.70
CA MET A 1 -9.32 -6.75 8.33
C MET A 1 -8.13 -6.02 7.74
N ASP A 2 -6.91 -6.26 8.25
CA ASP A 2 -5.71 -5.55 7.79
C ASP A 2 -5.19 -6.09 6.44
N LYS A 3 -4.85 -5.17 5.51
CA LYS A 3 -4.31 -5.49 4.18
C LYS A 3 -2.98 -6.21 4.28
N PHE A 4 -2.12 -5.77 5.20
CA PHE A 4 -0.74 -6.26 5.26
C PHE A 4 -0.69 -7.73 5.69
N HIS A 5 -1.50 -8.11 6.67
CA HIS A 5 -1.62 -9.47 7.17
C HIS A 5 -2.09 -10.47 6.09
N LEU A 6 -3.20 -10.20 5.42
CA LEU A 6 -3.73 -11.12 4.39
C LEU A 6 -2.81 -11.24 3.18
N VAL A 7 -2.26 -10.14 2.70
CA VAL A 7 -1.29 -10.16 1.58
C VAL A 7 -0.04 -10.95 1.95
N LYS A 8 0.43 -10.86 3.20
CA LYS A 8 1.55 -11.67 3.70
C LYS A 8 1.20 -13.16 3.74
N ARG A 9 -0.02 -13.53 4.16
CA ARG A 9 -0.48 -14.94 4.11
C ARG A 9 -0.54 -15.46 2.68
N PHE A 10 -1.08 -14.69 1.73
CA PHE A 10 -1.07 -15.07 0.30
C PHE A 10 0.34 -15.30 -0.23
N LYS A 11 1.32 -14.49 0.19
CA LYS A 11 2.72 -14.69 -0.20
C LYS A 11 3.32 -15.97 0.40
N GLY A 12 2.90 -16.35 1.61
CA GLY A 12 3.30 -17.62 2.25
C GLY A 12 2.74 -18.84 1.50
N LEU A 13 1.47 -18.77 1.10
CA LEU A 13 0.80 -19.80 0.30
C LEU A 13 1.41 -19.90 -1.10
N PHE A 14 1.40 -18.77 -1.81
CA PHE A 14 1.85 -18.63 -3.19
C PHE A 14 3.12 -17.77 -3.24
N SER A 15 4.28 -18.42 -3.06
CA SER A 15 5.57 -17.71 -3.03
C SER A 15 5.79 -16.92 -4.33
N TYR A 16 5.76 -15.59 -4.20
CA TYR A 16 6.04 -14.67 -5.31
C TYR A 16 7.51 -14.75 -5.79
N ARG A 17 8.43 -15.24 -4.94
CA ARG A 17 9.88 -15.27 -5.22
C ARG A 17 10.33 -16.47 -6.06
N ASN A 18 9.50 -17.50 -6.20
CA ASN A 18 9.89 -18.69 -6.98
C ASN A 18 9.72 -18.40 -8.48
N ARG A 19 10.61 -18.96 -9.33
CA ARG A 19 10.48 -18.90 -10.81
C ARG A 19 9.18 -19.54 -11.36
N ASN A 20 8.35 -20.08 -10.48
CA ASN A 20 7.08 -20.70 -10.82
C ASN A 20 6.03 -19.64 -11.18
N LYS A 21 5.80 -19.49 -12.49
CA LYS A 21 4.82 -18.55 -13.06
C LYS A 21 3.40 -18.78 -12.52
N ILE A 22 3.02 -20.03 -12.25
CA ILE A 22 1.69 -20.38 -11.73
C ILE A 22 1.49 -19.82 -10.33
N HIS A 23 2.46 -19.99 -9.42
CA HIS A 23 2.35 -19.43 -8.07
C HIS A 23 2.27 -17.91 -8.09
N ARG A 24 3.02 -17.25 -8.98
CA ARG A 24 2.92 -15.81 -9.17
C ARG A 24 1.53 -15.38 -9.65
N LEU A 25 0.92 -16.14 -10.56
CA LEU A 25 -0.45 -15.88 -11.02
C LEU A 25 -1.46 -16.04 -9.89
N LYS A 26 -1.38 -17.15 -9.13
CA LYS A 26 -2.24 -17.42 -7.97
C LYS A 26 -2.16 -16.32 -6.92
N TYR A 27 -0.94 -15.87 -6.60
CA TYR A 27 -0.72 -14.74 -5.70
C TYR A 27 -1.40 -13.45 -6.20
N LYS A 28 -1.25 -13.15 -7.50
CA LYS A 28 -1.87 -11.96 -8.10
C LYS A 28 -3.40 -12.04 -8.06
N LEU A 29 -3.99 -13.19 -8.40
CA LEU A 29 -5.43 -13.40 -8.37
C LEU A 29 -6.00 -13.26 -6.95
N ALA A 30 -5.39 -13.91 -5.96
CA ALA A 30 -5.81 -13.76 -4.56
C ALA A 30 -5.78 -12.30 -4.09
N LYS A 31 -4.73 -11.55 -4.47
CA LYS A 31 -4.68 -10.11 -4.20
C LYS A 31 -5.80 -9.36 -4.89
N ILE A 32 -6.07 -9.63 -6.17
CA ILE A 32 -7.13 -8.94 -6.92
C ILE A 32 -8.48 -9.14 -6.24
N TYR A 33 -8.86 -10.39 -5.93
CA TYR A 33 -10.13 -10.65 -5.24
C TYR A 33 -10.20 -9.96 -3.88
N PHE A 34 -9.11 -9.96 -3.12
CA PHE A 34 -9.04 -9.23 -1.85
C PHE A 34 -9.21 -7.71 -2.02
N PHE A 35 -8.47 -7.06 -2.92
CA PHE A 35 -8.51 -5.60 -3.09
C PHE A 35 -9.79 -5.11 -3.78
N THR A 36 -10.48 -5.97 -4.52
CA THR A 36 -11.79 -5.66 -5.11
C THR A 36 -12.94 -5.97 -4.15
N GLY A 37 -12.64 -6.46 -2.94
CA GLY A 37 -13.64 -6.84 -1.94
C GLY A 37 -14.51 -8.03 -2.33
N ASN A 38 -14.09 -8.84 -3.32
CA ASN A 38 -14.84 -10.00 -3.76
C ASN A 38 -14.61 -11.19 -2.82
N TYR A 39 -15.36 -11.22 -1.73
CA TYR A 39 -15.26 -12.21 -0.67
C TYR A 39 -15.50 -13.64 -1.19
N GLU A 40 -16.60 -13.87 -1.91
CA GLU A 40 -16.95 -15.21 -2.39
C GLU A 40 -15.90 -15.76 -3.37
N ALA A 41 -15.50 -14.96 -4.37
CA ALA A 41 -14.47 -15.40 -5.32
C ALA A 41 -13.11 -15.66 -4.66
N LEU A 42 -12.75 -14.88 -3.63
CA LEU A 42 -11.54 -15.13 -2.85
C LEU A 42 -11.63 -16.45 -2.07
N LEU A 43 -12.77 -16.69 -1.42
CA LEU A 43 -12.99 -17.88 -0.61
C LEU A 43 -12.99 -19.14 -1.47
N ASP A 44 -13.76 -19.13 -2.56
CA ASP A 44 -13.82 -20.23 -3.53
C ASP A 44 -12.45 -20.52 -4.12
N PHE A 45 -11.72 -19.48 -4.53
CA PHE A 45 -10.38 -19.62 -5.07
C PHE A 45 -9.43 -20.37 -4.10
N LEU A 46 -9.50 -20.08 -2.79
CA LEU A 46 -8.67 -20.73 -1.78
C LEU A 46 -9.12 -22.16 -1.50
N ILE A 47 -10.43 -22.41 -1.42
CA ILE A 47 -11.00 -23.74 -1.20
C ILE A 47 -10.67 -24.67 -2.38
N CYS A 48 -10.86 -24.19 -3.62
CA CYS A 48 -10.51 -24.94 -4.83
C CYS A 48 -9.01 -25.28 -4.89
N HIS A 49 -8.16 -24.57 -4.16
CA HIS A 49 -6.72 -24.84 -4.09
C HIS A 49 -6.32 -25.77 -2.95
N LEU A 50 -7.20 -26.06 -1.99
CA LEU A 50 -6.95 -26.96 -0.87
C LEU A 50 -6.37 -28.33 -1.30
N PRO A 51 -6.90 -29.01 -2.34
CA PRO A 51 -6.38 -30.32 -2.75
C PRO A 51 -4.97 -30.27 -3.35
N TYR A 52 -4.57 -29.11 -3.89
CA TYR A 52 -3.32 -28.94 -4.64
C TYR A 52 -2.17 -28.35 -3.80
N VAL A 53 -2.42 -28.11 -2.51
CA VAL A 53 -1.41 -27.58 -1.59
C VAL A 53 -0.72 -28.72 -0.86
N ILE A 54 0.62 -28.67 -0.82
CA ILE A 54 1.45 -29.61 -0.07
C ILE A 54 1.04 -29.65 1.41
N ASP A 55 1.11 -30.81 2.06
CA ASP A 55 0.60 -31.02 3.41
C ASP A 55 1.16 -30.02 4.44
N SER A 56 2.44 -29.68 4.34
CA SER A 56 3.09 -28.68 5.21
C SER A 56 2.45 -27.28 5.15
N LYS A 57 1.72 -26.97 4.08
CA LYS A 57 1.00 -25.71 3.89
C LYS A 57 -0.52 -25.86 4.03
N LYS A 58 -1.08 -27.07 4.10
CA LYS A 58 -2.53 -27.29 4.23
C LYS A 58 -3.10 -26.66 5.50
N LYS A 59 -2.44 -26.89 6.64
CA LYS A 59 -2.81 -26.25 7.91
C LYS A 59 -2.85 -24.72 7.77
N PHE A 60 -1.80 -24.14 7.19
CA PHE A 60 -1.71 -22.69 6.99
C PHE A 60 -2.79 -22.14 6.03
N LEU A 61 -3.17 -22.90 5.01
CA LEU A 61 -4.27 -22.56 4.11
C LEU A 61 -5.62 -22.59 4.83
N LEU A 62 -5.90 -23.64 5.61
CA LEU A 62 -7.13 -23.76 6.39
C LEU A 62 -7.29 -22.59 7.37
N GLU A 63 -6.25 -22.26 8.12
CA GLU A 63 -6.24 -21.09 9.01
C GLU A 63 -6.47 -19.78 8.24
N THR A 64 -5.99 -19.67 7.01
CA THR A 64 -6.20 -18.49 6.18
C THR A 64 -7.65 -18.40 5.68
N ILE A 65 -8.26 -19.54 5.32
CA ILE A 65 -9.67 -19.64 4.94
C ILE A 65 -10.57 -19.27 6.13
N GLU A 66 -10.30 -19.82 7.31
CA GLU A 66 -11.05 -19.52 8.53
C GLU A 66 -10.96 -18.04 8.90
N LEU A 67 -9.76 -17.46 8.83
CA LEU A 67 -9.55 -16.04 9.05
C LEU A 67 -10.38 -15.17 8.10
N ILE A 68 -10.48 -15.55 6.83
CA ILE A 68 -11.29 -14.82 5.83
C ILE A 68 -12.79 -14.95 6.15
N LYS A 69 -13.27 -16.16 6.46
CA LYS A 69 -14.67 -16.41 6.84
C LYS A 69 -15.08 -15.56 8.05
N ASN A 70 -14.22 -15.48 9.05
CA ASN A 70 -14.47 -14.70 10.28
C ASN A 70 -14.40 -13.17 10.07
N ASN A 71 -13.96 -12.70 8.90
CA ASN A 71 -13.72 -11.29 8.62
C ASN A 71 -14.38 -10.83 7.30
N LYS A 72 -15.53 -11.40 6.92
CA LYS A 72 -16.25 -11.11 5.67
C LYS A 72 -16.37 -9.61 5.39
N ASP A 73 -16.96 -8.84 6.30
CA ASP A 73 -17.13 -7.39 6.17
C ASP A 73 -15.79 -6.69 5.94
N GLY A 74 -14.72 -7.17 6.58
CA GLY A 74 -13.38 -6.63 6.42
C GLY A 74 -12.77 -6.86 5.03
N ILE A 75 -13.23 -7.87 4.31
CA ILE A 75 -12.90 -8.11 2.89
C ILE A 75 -13.76 -7.23 2.01
N GLU A 76 -15.08 -7.23 2.19
CA GLU A 76 -16.00 -6.45 1.35
C GLU A 76 -15.71 -4.94 1.44
N ASN A 77 -15.36 -4.45 2.62
CA ASN A 77 -14.96 -3.07 2.84
C ASN A 77 -13.70 -2.65 2.06
N GLN A 78 -12.91 -3.58 1.50
CA GLN A 78 -11.77 -3.24 0.65
C GLN A 78 -12.19 -2.54 -0.65
N ALA A 79 -13.42 -2.75 -1.11
CA ALA A 79 -13.98 -2.07 -2.28
C ALA A 79 -14.39 -0.62 -2.02
N LEU A 80 -14.49 -0.20 -0.74
CA LEU A 80 -14.88 1.15 -0.38
C LEU A 80 -13.76 2.15 -0.70
N GLU A 81 -14.15 3.32 -1.23
CA GLU A 81 -13.24 4.40 -1.60
C GLU A 81 -12.36 4.88 -0.43
N TYR A 82 -12.92 4.88 0.79
CA TYR A 82 -12.27 5.41 1.99
C TYR A 82 -12.03 4.35 3.08
N ASN A 83 -11.45 3.20 2.72
CA ASN A 83 -11.03 2.21 3.71
C ASN A 83 -9.65 2.53 4.31
N ILE A 84 -9.58 3.58 5.14
CA ILE A 84 -8.32 4.04 5.77
C ILE A 84 -7.78 3.00 6.76
N GLY A 85 -8.66 2.34 7.51
CA GLY A 85 -8.29 1.43 8.61
C GLY A 85 -7.43 0.24 8.19
N CYS A 86 -7.42 -0.12 6.90
CA CYS A 86 -6.66 -1.24 6.39
C CYS A 86 -5.24 -0.90 5.88
N HIS A 87 -4.81 0.38 5.92
CA HIS A 87 -3.45 0.81 5.51
C HIS A 87 -2.59 1.28 6.69
N VAL A 88 -3.23 1.71 7.79
CA VAL A 88 -2.56 2.35 8.93
C VAL A 88 -1.42 1.49 9.47
N GLU A 89 -1.63 0.19 9.65
CA GLU A 89 -0.60 -0.69 10.24
C GLU A 89 0.65 -0.78 9.34
N GLY A 90 0.46 -1.00 8.04
CA GLY A 90 1.55 -1.09 7.09
C GLY A 90 2.34 0.21 7.00
N ASP A 91 1.63 1.33 6.92
CA ASP A 91 2.22 2.67 6.79
C ASP A 91 2.98 3.06 8.06
N VAL A 92 2.39 2.84 9.24
CA VAL A 92 3.07 3.05 10.52
C VAL A 92 4.29 2.15 10.63
N SER A 93 4.16 0.85 10.35
CA SER A 93 5.29 -0.10 10.44
C SER A 93 6.45 0.29 9.53
N HIS A 94 6.15 0.68 8.28
CA HIS A 94 7.15 1.13 7.32
C HIS A 94 7.78 2.45 7.73
N TYR A 95 6.97 3.41 8.18
CA TYR A 95 7.44 4.71 8.66
C TYR A 95 8.41 4.54 9.83
N ILE A 96 8.03 3.80 10.87
CA ILE A 96 8.88 3.55 12.03
C ILE A 96 10.20 2.89 11.63
N LYS A 97 10.16 1.89 10.73
CA LYS A 97 11.37 1.24 10.21
C LYS A 97 12.27 2.18 9.41
N ALA A 98 11.67 3.10 8.64
CA ALA A 98 12.41 4.09 7.87
C ALA A 98 13.08 5.13 8.78
N VAL A 99 12.36 5.63 9.80
CA VAL A 99 12.90 6.59 10.78
C VAL A 99 14.03 5.98 11.59
N LYS A 100 13.82 4.77 12.10
CA LYS A 100 14.78 4.09 12.96
C LYS A 100 16.02 3.57 12.20
N GLY A 101 15.85 3.17 10.94
CA GLY A 101 16.81 2.32 10.24
C GLY A 101 16.60 0.84 10.55
N ARG A 102 16.70 -0.01 9.53
CA ARG A 102 16.41 -1.46 9.65
C ARG A 102 17.46 -2.13 10.53
N GLY A 103 17.06 -2.65 11.69
CA GLY A 103 17.94 -3.38 12.61
C GLY A 103 18.71 -2.51 13.61
N ALA A 104 18.55 -1.18 13.59
CA ALA A 104 19.18 -0.31 14.58
C ALA A 104 18.65 -0.58 16.00
N LYS A 105 19.44 -0.27 17.02
CA LYS A 105 18.98 -0.25 18.42
C LYS A 105 18.68 1.20 18.81
N ILE A 106 17.60 1.42 19.53
CA ILE A 106 17.32 2.72 20.15
C ILE A 106 17.36 2.50 21.65
N TYR A 107 18.24 3.24 22.30
CA TYR A 107 18.61 2.98 23.69
C TYR A 107 17.77 3.79 24.69
N CYS A 108 17.11 4.87 24.25
CA CYS A 108 16.17 5.62 25.10
C CYS A 108 14.97 6.17 24.31
N LYS A 109 13.82 6.28 25.00
CA LYS A 109 12.54 6.77 24.45
C LYS A 109 12.64 8.19 23.90
N GLU A 110 13.39 9.05 24.57
CA GLU A 110 13.54 10.45 24.19
C GLU A 110 14.24 10.60 22.83
N THR A 111 15.34 9.88 22.62
CA THR A 111 16.02 9.83 21.31
C THR A 111 15.07 9.35 20.22
N PHE A 112 14.25 8.33 20.50
CA PHE A 112 13.27 7.86 19.52
C PHE A 112 12.24 8.92 19.15
N ASN A 113 11.68 9.61 20.14
CA ASN A 113 10.70 10.68 19.92
C ASN A 113 11.32 11.83 19.11
N ASN A 114 12.55 12.23 19.44
CA ASN A 114 13.27 13.28 18.71
C ASN A 114 13.50 12.87 17.25
N MET A 115 13.82 11.60 16.98
CA MET A 115 13.94 11.09 15.60
C MET A 115 12.61 11.15 14.83
N LEU A 116 11.49 10.78 15.48
CA LEU A 116 10.16 10.86 14.86
C LEU A 116 9.77 12.29 14.54
N ILE A 117 9.98 13.22 15.47
CA ILE A 117 9.70 14.65 15.30
C ILE A 117 10.55 15.22 14.16
N ALA A 118 11.87 15.00 14.18
CA ALA A 118 12.77 15.46 13.14
C ALA A 118 12.40 14.90 11.75
N SER A 119 12.00 13.63 11.68
CA SER A 119 11.51 13.03 10.44
C SER A 119 10.23 13.71 9.92
N MET A 120 9.26 13.96 10.81
CA MET A 120 8.00 14.60 10.43
C MET A 120 8.20 16.05 9.97
N LEU A 121 9.07 16.79 10.65
CA LEU A 121 9.45 18.16 10.25
C LEU A 121 10.06 18.19 8.84
N ARG A 122 10.96 17.26 8.52
CA ARG A 122 11.55 17.13 7.17
C ARG A 122 10.53 16.77 6.10
N LEU A 123 9.52 15.95 6.42
CA LEU A 123 8.45 15.64 5.48
C LEU A 123 7.59 16.86 5.20
N ASN A 124 7.22 17.60 6.25
CA ASN A 124 6.42 18.82 6.11
C ASN A 124 7.16 19.90 5.31
N SER A 125 8.46 20.09 5.52
CA SER A 125 9.25 21.06 4.76
C SER A 125 9.28 20.71 3.26
N ARG A 126 9.50 19.44 2.91
CA ARG A 126 9.46 18.96 1.51
C ARG A 126 8.10 19.14 0.86
N ILE A 127 7.00 18.87 1.58
CA ILE A 127 5.65 19.08 1.05
C ILE A 127 5.42 20.56 0.73
N ASN A 128 5.89 21.46 1.60
CA ASN A 128 5.79 22.89 1.38
C ASN A 128 6.63 23.34 0.18
N GLU A 129 7.85 22.84 0.02
CA GLU A 129 8.68 23.10 -1.18
C GLU A 129 7.98 22.67 -2.48
N VAL A 130 7.39 21.46 -2.50
CA VAL A 130 6.66 20.96 -3.68
C VAL A 130 5.44 21.83 -4.00
N LYS A 131 4.70 22.29 -2.99
CA LYS A 131 3.57 23.22 -3.18
C LYS A 131 4.03 24.56 -3.76
N ILE A 132 5.14 25.11 -3.24
CA ILE A 132 5.72 26.37 -3.72
C ILE A 132 6.17 26.24 -5.19
N ASN A 133 6.84 25.14 -5.55
CA ASN A 133 7.31 24.93 -6.92
C ASN A 133 6.16 24.77 -7.92
N LYS A 134 5.10 24.03 -7.58
CA LYS A 134 3.90 23.93 -8.43
C LYS A 134 3.21 25.28 -8.64
N ASN A 135 3.19 26.14 -7.63
CA ASN A 135 2.65 27.49 -7.78
C ASN A 135 3.53 28.36 -8.69
N LYS A 136 4.86 28.25 -8.62
CA LYS A 136 5.79 28.94 -9.53
C LYS A 136 5.59 28.53 -10.97
N GLU A 137 5.55 27.23 -11.27
CA GLU A 137 5.31 26.71 -12.63
C GLU A 137 3.98 27.22 -13.21
N LYS A 138 2.93 27.28 -12.39
CA LYS A 138 1.62 27.80 -12.80
C LYS A 138 1.65 29.30 -13.10
N ILE A 139 2.40 30.07 -12.32
CA ILE A 139 2.62 31.51 -12.55
C ILE A 139 3.42 31.74 -13.84
N GLU A 140 4.51 31.00 -14.04
CA GLU A 140 5.34 31.09 -15.25
C GLU A 140 4.55 30.73 -16.51
N PHE A 141 3.73 29.68 -16.46
CA PHE A 141 2.85 29.30 -17.56
C PHE A 141 1.79 30.39 -17.88
N ASN A 142 1.24 31.03 -16.84
CA ASN A 142 0.29 32.12 -17.03
C ASN A 142 0.95 33.36 -17.64
N ILE A 143 2.16 33.72 -17.20
CA ILE A 143 2.96 34.81 -17.79
C ILE A 143 3.28 34.51 -19.26
N PHE A 144 3.67 33.27 -19.58
CA PHE A 144 3.92 32.85 -20.96
C PHE A 144 2.67 33.03 -21.84
N LYS A 145 1.49 32.58 -21.37
CA LYS A 145 0.22 32.77 -22.09
C LYS A 145 -0.10 34.26 -22.33
N LEU A 146 0.06 35.10 -21.32
CA LEU A 146 -0.18 36.54 -21.43
C LEU A 146 0.74 37.18 -22.48
N ASN A 147 2.03 36.85 -22.46
CA ASN A 147 3.00 37.37 -23.42
C ASN A 147 2.70 36.92 -24.86
N GLN A 148 2.18 35.71 -25.06
CA GLN A 148 1.74 35.24 -26.38
C GLN A 148 0.51 36.02 -26.88
N SER A 149 -0.47 36.27 -26.00
CA SER A 149 -1.66 37.06 -26.36
C SER A 149 -1.33 38.53 -26.69
N GLN A 150 -0.36 39.13 -25.99
CA GLN A 150 0.08 40.50 -26.26
C GLN A 150 0.84 40.60 -27.59
N LYS A 151 1.66 39.61 -27.94
CA LYS A 151 2.36 39.58 -29.24
C LYS A 151 1.39 39.46 -30.42
N GLN A 152 0.29 38.72 -30.28
CA GLN A 152 -0.75 38.62 -31.31
C GLN A 152 -1.53 39.93 -31.50
N PHE A 153 -1.73 40.71 -30.42
CA PHE A 153 -2.42 42.00 -30.48
C PHE A 153 -1.57 43.11 -31.11
N LEU A 154 -0.24 43.04 -30.98
CA LEU A 154 0.70 44.04 -31.53
C LEU A 154 1.13 43.73 -32.97
N SER A 155 0.71 42.60 -33.54
CA SER A 155 1.00 42.19 -34.91
C SER A 155 -0.16 42.41 -35.90
N LEU A 156 -1.22 43.10 -35.47
CA LEU A 156 -2.36 43.57 -36.26
C LEU A 156 -2.22 45.07 -36.54
#